data_AF-A0A0P8YME0-F1
#
_entry.id   AF-A0A0P8YME0-F1
#
_cell.length_a   1.000
_cell.length_b   1.000
_cell.length_c   1.000
_cell.angle_alpha   90.00
_cell.angle_beta   90.00
_cell.angle_gamma   90.00
#
_symmetry.space_group_name_H-M   'P 1'
#
loop_
_entity.id
_entity.type
_entity.pdbx_description
1 polymer ?
#
loop_
_entity_poly.entity_id
_entity_poly.type
_entity_poly.pdbx_seq_one_letter_code
_entity_poly.pdbx_strand_id
1 'polypeptide(L)'
;MAHARRKFVDAQKVQPKGKTGRADIAPTKINKLYGIERELKGVSDEQRFMDRQEKSLPILAQLKSWLEKTQSQVTPQSVLGKAVNYLASNWSRLERYVEATA
;
A
#
# COMPACT_ATOMS: atom_id res chain seq x y z
N MET A 1 -3.78 -6.97 0.60
CA MET A 1 -2.60 -6.27 0.05
C MET A 1 -2.06 -6.89 -1.26
N ALA A 2 -1.91 -8.23 -1.36
CA ALA A 2 -1.35 -8.90 -2.54
C ALA A 2 -2.04 -8.56 -3.89
N HIS A 3 -3.38 -8.53 -3.92
CA HIS A 3 -4.14 -8.17 -5.13
C HIS A 3 -3.91 -6.72 -5.57
N ALA A 4 -3.77 -5.78 -4.63
CA ALA A 4 -3.44 -4.38 -4.95
C ALA A 4 -2.04 -4.29 -5.57
N ARG A 5 -1.04 -4.93 -4.94
CA ARG A 5 0.33 -4.99 -5.48
C ARG A 5 0.37 -5.54 -6.92
N ARG A 6 -0.36 -6.62 -7.19
CA ARG A 6 -0.40 -7.21 -8.54
C ARG A 6 -0.94 -6.24 -9.60
N LYS A 7 -1.99 -5.47 -9.30
CA LYS A 7 -2.51 -4.45 -10.21
C LYS A 7 -1.51 -3.33 -10.52
N PHE A 8 -0.73 -2.93 -9.52
CA PHE A 8 0.35 -1.96 -9.75
C PHE A 8 1.51 -2.55 -10.55
N VAL A 9 1.84 -3.84 -10.36
CA VAL A 9 2.82 -4.53 -11.21
C VAL A 9 2.37 -4.56 -12.67
N ASP A 10 1.09 -4.78 -12.93
CA ASP A 10 0.55 -4.69 -14.29
C ASP A 10 0.60 -3.25 -14.83
N ALA A 11 0.41 -2.24 -13.98
CA ALA A 11 0.61 -0.84 -14.34
C ALA A 11 2.07 -0.50 -14.66
N GLN A 12 3.06 -1.10 -13.97
CA GLN A 12 4.49 -0.93 -14.26
C GLN A 12 4.85 -1.46 -15.65
N LYS A 13 4.26 -2.57 -16.08
CA LYS A 13 4.54 -3.18 -17.40
C LYS A 13 4.16 -2.30 -18.59
N VAL A 14 3.18 -1.41 -18.41
CA VAL A 14 2.72 -0.48 -19.46
C VAL A 14 3.37 0.89 -19.37
N GLN A 15 4.24 1.14 -18.39
CA GLN A 15 5.02 2.36 -18.31
C GLN A 15 6.20 2.33 -19.30
N PRO A 16 6.65 3.50 -19.79
CA PRO A 16 7.87 3.59 -20.58
C PRO A 16 9.06 2.97 -19.82
N LYS A 17 9.79 2.05 -20.48
CA LYS A 17 10.93 1.34 -19.88
C LYS A 17 11.96 2.34 -19.31
N GLY A 18 12.46 2.05 -18.11
CA GLY A 18 13.51 2.83 -17.44
C GLY A 18 13.03 4.06 -16.66
N LYS A 19 11.71 4.30 -16.54
CA LYS A 19 11.17 5.38 -15.71
C LYS A 19 10.54 4.83 -14.43
N THR A 20 11.06 5.28 -13.29
CA THR A 20 10.33 5.20 -12.01
C THR A 20 9.18 6.20 -12.06
N GLY A 21 7.96 5.75 -11.82
CA GLY A 21 6.76 6.57 -11.89
C GLY A 21 5.75 6.25 -10.80
N ARG A 22 4.54 6.80 -10.94
CA ARG A 22 3.45 6.61 -9.98
C ARG A 22 3.14 5.12 -9.71
N ALA A 23 3.32 4.23 -10.69
CA ALA A 23 3.06 2.80 -10.50
C ALA A 23 4.03 2.10 -9.52
N ASP A 24 5.19 2.67 -9.20
CA ASP A 24 6.19 2.07 -8.30
C ASP A 24 5.97 2.40 -6.81
N ILE A 25 5.26 3.49 -6.53
CA ILE A 25 5.13 4.01 -5.16
C ILE A 25 4.32 3.07 -4.27
N ALA A 26 3.13 2.65 -4.73
CA ALA A 26 2.27 1.76 -3.95
C ALA A 26 2.91 0.38 -3.71
N PRO A 27 3.47 -0.34 -4.71
CA PRO A 27 4.19 -1.58 -4.48
C PRO A 27 5.32 -1.45 -3.46
N THR A 28 6.10 -0.36 -3.53
CA THR A 28 7.21 -0.13 -2.60
C THR A 28 6.73 -0.01 -1.16
N LYS A 29 5.68 0.79 -0.92
CA LYS A 29 5.09 0.96 0.42
C LYS A 29 4.45 -0.34 0.92
N ILE A 30 3.72 -1.05 0.07
CA ILE A 30 3.11 -2.36 0.40
C ILE A 30 4.19 -3.39 0.76
N ASN A 31 5.31 -3.44 0.03
CA ASN A 31 6.40 -4.34 0.34
C ASN A 31 7.02 -4.04 1.71
N LYS A 32 7.16 -2.76 2.09
CA LYS A 32 7.66 -2.37 3.41
C LYS A 32 6.72 -2.85 4.53
N LEU A 33 5.41 -2.70 4.36
CA LEU A 33 4.42 -3.23 5.31
C LEU A 33 4.54 -4.75 5.47
N TYR A 34 4.72 -5.48 4.37
CA TYR A 34 4.98 -6.93 4.43
C TYR A 34 6.31 -7.28 5.10
N GLY A 35 7.34 -6.45 4.97
CA GLY A 35 8.61 -6.61 5.68
C GLY A 35 8.41 -6.54 7.19
N ILE A 36 7.71 -5.50 7.66
CA ILE A 36 7.37 -5.33 9.08
C ILE A 36 6.60 -6.56 9.59
N GLU A 37 5.56 -7.02 8.89
CA GLU A 37 4.80 -8.19 9.35
C GLU A 37 5.59 -9.49 9.42
N ARG A 38 6.65 -9.62 8.62
CA ARG A 38 7.57 -10.76 8.74
C ARG A 38 8.43 -10.66 9.99
N GLU A 39 8.85 -9.45 10.35
CA GLU A 39 9.64 -9.17 11.56
C GLU A 39 8.79 -9.34 12.82
N LEU A 40 7.49 -9.03 12.77
CA LEU A 40 6.56 -9.20 13.91
C LEU A 40 6.05 -10.63 14.09
N LYS A 41 6.61 -11.60 13.36
CA LYS A 41 6.22 -13.01 13.53
C LYS A 41 6.80 -13.56 14.82
N GLY A 42 5.93 -14.02 15.72
CA GLY A 42 6.33 -14.65 16.98
C GLY A 42 6.52 -13.69 18.16
N VAL A 43 6.30 -12.38 17.97
CA VAL A 43 6.18 -11.43 19.08
C VAL A 43 4.77 -11.49 19.70
N SER A 44 4.64 -11.06 20.95
CA SER A 44 3.36 -10.96 21.66
C SER A 44 2.39 -10.02 20.93
N ASP A 45 1.08 -10.18 21.17
CA ASP A 45 0.09 -9.33 20.50
C ASP A 45 0.23 -7.85 20.90
N GLU A 46 0.60 -7.56 22.15
CA GLU A 46 0.88 -6.20 22.63
C GLU A 46 2.09 -5.58 21.92
N GLN A 47 3.20 -6.32 21.83
CA GLN A 47 4.39 -5.86 21.12
C GLN A 47 4.10 -5.66 19.63
N ARG A 48 3.35 -6.59 19.01
CA ARG A 48 2.91 -6.48 17.63
C ARG A 48 2.09 -5.21 17.40
N PHE A 49 1.19 -4.87 18.32
CA PHE A 49 0.42 -3.65 18.23
C PHE A 49 1.30 -2.40 18.30
N MET A 50 2.17 -2.32 19.31
CA MET A 50 3.10 -1.18 19.47
C MET A 50 3.97 -1.00 18.22
N ASP A 51 4.54 -2.08 17.70
CA ASP A 51 5.35 -2.05 16.49
C ASP A 51 4.55 -1.64 15.24
N ARG A 52 3.29 -2.06 15.13
CA ARG A 52 2.41 -1.60 14.04
C ARG A 52 2.12 -0.11 14.14
N GLN A 53 1.85 0.41 15.33
CA GLN A 53 1.64 1.84 15.57
C GLN A 53 2.90 2.64 15.20
N GLU A 54 4.08 2.19 15.63
CA GLU A 54 5.34 2.92 15.41
C GLU A 54 5.83 2.81 13.96
N LYS A 55 5.78 1.62 13.36
CA LYS A 55 6.45 1.33 12.08
C LYS A 55 5.47 1.27 10.89
N SER A 56 4.30 0.67 11.08
CA SER A 56 3.34 0.47 9.98
C SER A 56 2.46 1.71 9.74
N LEU A 57 2.01 2.38 10.81
CA LEU A 57 1.10 3.52 10.70
C LEU A 57 1.68 4.69 9.88
N PRO A 58 2.95 5.11 10.05
CA PRO A 58 3.52 6.18 9.23
C PRO A 58 3.60 5.82 7.74
N ILE A 59 3.85 4.54 7.43
CA ILE A 59 3.92 4.05 6.04
C ILE A 59 2.53 4.04 5.41
N LEU A 60 1.50 3.63 6.16
CA LEU A 60 0.11 3.70 5.72
C LEU A 60 -0.34 5.14 5.50
N ALA A 61 0.00 6.07 6.40
CA ALA A 61 -0.33 7.49 6.24
C ALA A 61 0.31 8.08 4.97
N GLN A 62 1.58 7.78 4.71
CA GLN A 62 2.25 8.18 3.47
C GLN A 62 1.58 7.58 2.23
N LEU A 63 1.19 6.30 2.29
CA LEU A 63 0.50 5.63 1.19
C LEU A 63 -0.89 6.24 0.95
N LYS A 64 -1.62 6.62 2.01
CA LYS A 64 -2.93 7.29 1.92
C LYS A 64 -2.82 8.65 1.24
N SER A 65 -1.90 9.49 1.72
CA SER A 65 -1.67 10.82 1.14
C SER A 65 -1.26 10.72 -0.34
N TRP A 66 -0.42 9.75 -0.68
CA TRP A 66 -0.05 9.50 -2.07
C TRP A 66 -1.25 9.01 -2.90
N LEU A 67 -2.08 8.12 -2.36
CA LEU A 67 -3.26 7.57 -3.02
C LEU A 67 -4.26 8.68 -3.37
N GLU A 68 -4.61 9.52 -2.40
CA GLU A 68 -5.56 10.63 -2.57
C GLU A 68 -5.07 11.63 -3.63
N LYS A 69 -3.78 12.00 -3.58
CA LYS A 69 -3.16 12.88 -4.59
C LYS A 69 -3.12 12.24 -5.97
N THR A 70 -2.85 10.94 -6.05
CA THR A 70 -2.72 10.24 -7.32
C THR A 70 -4.08 10.02 -7.98
N GLN A 71 -5.12 9.77 -7.19
CA GLN A 71 -6.46 9.50 -7.69
C GLN A 71 -7.04 10.66 -8.52
N SER A 72 -6.74 11.91 -8.16
CA SER A 72 -7.15 13.09 -8.94
C SER A 72 -6.31 13.32 -10.20
N GLN A 73 -5.16 12.66 -10.32
CA GLN A 73 -4.18 12.87 -11.38
C GLN A 73 -4.16 11.76 -12.44
N VAL A 74 -4.98 10.72 -12.29
CA VAL A 74 -5.00 9.56 -13.19
C VAL A 74 -6.38 9.39 -13.82
N THR A 75 -6.39 9.05 -15.11
CA THR A 75 -7.63 8.68 -15.80
C THR A 75 -8.13 7.34 -15.24
N PRO A 76 -9.37 7.23 -14.72
CA PRO A 76 -9.88 6.02 -14.06
C PRO A 76 -9.79 4.73 -14.89
N GLN A 77 -9.89 4.86 -16.22
CA GLN A 77 -9.92 3.75 -17.18
C GLN A 77 -8.51 3.27 -17.57
N SER A 78 -7.48 4.08 -17.30
CA SER A 78 -6.08 3.68 -17.50
C SER A 78 -5.72 2.51 -16.58
N VAL A 79 -4.68 1.74 -16.94
CA VAL A 79 -4.20 0.62 -16.11
C VAL A 79 -3.82 1.11 -14.70
N LEU A 80 -3.15 2.26 -14.60
CA LEU A 80 -2.80 2.88 -13.33
C LEU A 80 -4.05 3.37 -12.56
N GLY A 81 -5.01 4.00 -13.24
CA GLY A 81 -6.26 4.44 -12.63
C GLY A 81 -7.07 3.29 -12.03
N LYS A 82 -7.15 2.16 -12.73
CA LYS A 82 -7.76 0.92 -12.23
C LYS A 82 -7.03 0.37 -11.00
N ALA A 83 -5.70 0.44 -10.96
CA ALA A 83 -4.91 0.00 -9.82
C ALA A 83 -5.11 0.92 -8.59
N VAL A 84 -5.10 2.23 -8.81
CA VAL A 84 -5.33 3.27 -7.80
C VAL A 84 -6.72 3.17 -7.20
N ASN A 85 -7.76 3.10 -8.04
CA ASN A 85 -9.13 2.95 -7.57
C ASN A 85 -9.35 1.64 -6.81
N TYR A 86 -8.74 0.54 -7.26
CA TYR A 86 -8.81 -0.70 -6.51
C TYR A 86 -8.16 -0.60 -5.13
N LEU A 87 -7.00 0.06 -5.02
CA LEU A 87 -6.37 0.31 -3.72
C LEU A 87 -7.27 1.16 -2.82
N ALA A 88 -7.90 2.21 -3.35
CA ALA A 88 -8.84 3.05 -2.63
C ALA A 88 -10.08 2.27 -2.13
N SER A 89 -10.73 1.48 -2.99
CA SER A 89 -11.89 0.67 -2.59
C SER A 89 -11.56 -0.40 -1.54
N ASN A 90 -10.29 -0.77 -1.40
CA ASN A 90 -9.83 -1.74 -0.40
C ASN A 90 -9.16 -1.07 0.82
N TRP A 91 -9.15 0.26 0.90
CA TRP A 91 -8.40 1.01 1.91
C TRP A 91 -8.85 0.69 3.34
N SER A 92 -10.15 0.58 3.58
CA SER A 92 -10.72 0.23 4.89
C SER A 92 -10.23 -1.12 5.43
N ARG A 93 -9.86 -2.07 4.55
CA ARG A 93 -9.25 -3.34 4.96
C ARG A 93 -7.80 -3.18 5.41
N LEU A 94 -7.09 -2.19 4.87
CA LEU A 94 -5.71 -1.86 5.26
C LEU A 94 -5.67 -1.11 6.58
N GLU A 95 -6.62 -0.20 6.82
CA GLU A 95 -6.77 0.51 8.09
C GLU A 95 -7.09 -0.45 9.23
N ARG A 96 -8.06 -1.35 9.05
CA ARG A 96 -8.40 -2.36 10.06
C ARG A 96 -7.23 -3.23 10.51
N TYR A 97 -6.27 -3.47 9.62
CA TYR A 97 -5.10 -4.28 9.94
C TYR A 97 -4.17 -3.61 10.98
N VAL A 98 -4.14 -2.27 11.06
CA VAL A 98 -3.42 -1.55 12.12
C VAL A 98 -4.30 -1.13 13.31
N GLU A 99 -5.63 -1.17 13.16
CA GLU A 99 -6.59 -0.89 14.23
C GLU A 99 -6.90 -2.11 15.12
N ALA A 100 -6.94 -3.32 14.57
CA ALA A 100 -7.57 -4.48 15.21
C ALA A 100 -6.73 -5.26 16.25
N THR A 101 -5.87 -4.61 17.03
CA THR A 101 -5.16 -5.30 18.13
C THR A 101 -4.91 -4.36 19.30
N ALA A 102 -5.93 -4.02 20.06
CA ALA A 102 -5.82 -3.67 21.48
C ALA A 102 -6.82 -4.53 22.24
#